data_AF-A0ABC8UBS1-F1
#
_entry.id   AF-A0ABC8UBS1-F1
#
_cell.length_a   1.000
_cell.length_b   1.000
_cell.length_c   1.000
_cell.angle_alpha   90.00
_cell.angle_beta   90.00
_cell.angle_gamma   90.00
#
_symmetry.space_group_name_H-M   'P 1'
#
loop_
_entity.id
_entity.type
_entity.pdbx_description
1 polymer ?
#
loop_
_entity_poly.entity_id
_entity_poly.type
_entity_poly.pdbx_seq_one_letter_code
_entity_poly.pdbx_strand_id
1 'polypeptide(L)'
;MQLHFSPSMRSITILSSNGVSDLMKVKVARQISYRTLFHSILILAFLLPFVFILTAVVTLEGVNKCSSFDCLGRRLGPRLLGRGDDTGQRLVRDFYKILNQVNTEEIPAGLKLPGSFSQLVSEMKNIKYSAKEFALILKGM
;
A
#
# COMPACT_ATOMS: atom_id res chain seq x y z
N MET A 1 43.46 -63.42 20.89
CA MET A 1 42.30 -64.34 20.89
C MET A 1 41.44 -63.98 22.08
N GLN A 2 40.15 -63.69 22.05
CA GLN A 2 39.12 -63.63 21.01
C GLN A 2 38.11 -62.57 21.51
N LEU A 3 37.60 -61.74 20.60
CA LEU A 3 36.56 -60.75 20.88
C LEU A 3 35.23 -61.48 21.06
N HIS A 4 34.66 -61.47 22.26
CA HIS A 4 33.31 -61.95 22.49
C HIS A 4 32.31 -60.84 22.16
N PHE A 5 31.74 -60.92 20.95
CA PHE A 5 30.49 -60.25 20.63
C PHE A 5 29.34 -61.15 21.07
N SER A 6 28.61 -60.74 22.11
CA SER A 6 27.33 -61.35 22.46
C SER A 6 26.23 -60.83 21.52
N PRO A 7 25.56 -61.69 20.74
CA PRO A 7 24.54 -61.30 19.80
C PRO A 7 23.16 -61.48 20.44
N SER A 8 22.71 -60.49 21.21
CA SER A 8 21.31 -60.44 21.61
C SER A 8 20.98 -59.04 22.11
N MET A 9 20.50 -58.19 21.20
CA MET A 9 19.30 -57.37 21.41
C MET A 9 19.06 -56.49 20.17
N ARG A 10 18.13 -56.97 19.34
CA ARG A 10 17.08 -56.24 18.61
C ARG A 10 17.39 -54.80 18.19
N SER A 11 17.45 -54.59 16.87
CA SER A 11 17.29 -53.28 16.24
C SER A 11 16.07 -52.56 16.80
N ILE A 12 16.27 -51.47 17.54
CA ILE A 12 15.19 -50.52 17.83
C ILE A 12 15.25 -49.48 16.73
N THR A 13 14.40 -49.69 15.73
CA THR A 13 14.03 -48.70 14.72
C THR A 13 13.37 -47.54 15.45
N ILE A 14 14.04 -46.39 15.56
CA ILE A 14 13.39 -45.17 16.04
C ILE A 14 12.53 -44.65 14.88
N LEU A 15 11.30 -45.14 14.78
CA LEU A 15 10.29 -44.56 13.91
C LEU A 15 9.84 -43.24 14.54
N SER A 16 10.22 -42.13 13.91
CA SER A 16 9.76 -40.79 14.24
C SER A 16 8.26 -40.66 13.91
N SER A 17 7.40 -41.03 14.85
CA SER A 17 6.00 -40.63 14.81
C SER A 17 5.83 -39.34 15.61
N ASN A 18 5.56 -38.27 14.88
CA ASN A 18 5.09 -37.00 15.42
C ASN A 18 3.84 -37.27 16.29
N GLY A 19 3.94 -37.00 17.58
CA GLY A 19 2.79 -37.11 18.45
C GLY A 19 3.13 -36.77 19.89
N VAL A 20 2.39 -35.79 20.41
CA VAL A 20 2.18 -35.51 21.83
C VAL A 20 3.40 -35.13 22.67
N SER A 21 3.69 -33.83 22.64
CA SER A 21 3.61 -32.99 23.85
C SER A 21 4.15 -33.66 25.11
N ASP A 22 5.47 -33.72 25.17
CA ASP A 22 6.21 -34.06 26.37
C ASP A 22 5.97 -32.98 27.44
N LEU A 23 4.95 -33.20 28.28
CA LEU A 23 4.60 -32.42 29.47
C LEU A 23 5.74 -32.38 30.50
N MET A 24 6.84 -33.09 30.25
CA MET A 24 8.03 -33.20 31.10
C MET A 24 9.10 -32.12 30.82
N LYS A 25 8.67 -30.87 30.52
CA LYS A 25 9.58 -29.71 30.41
C LYS A 25 9.07 -28.43 31.07
N VAL A 26 8.08 -28.55 31.97
CA VAL A 26 7.39 -27.43 32.62
C VAL A 26 8.27 -26.67 33.64
N LYS A 27 9.42 -27.20 34.06
CA LYS A 27 10.36 -26.47 34.93
C LYS A 27 11.29 -25.49 34.20
N VAL A 28 11.67 -25.77 32.94
CA VAL A 28 12.53 -24.88 32.11
C VAL A 28 11.70 -24.01 31.15
N ALA A 29 10.43 -24.34 30.93
CA ALA A 29 9.50 -23.48 30.19
C ALA A 29 8.98 -22.28 31.02
N ARG A 30 9.08 -22.31 32.36
CA ARG A 30 8.56 -21.26 33.25
C ARG A 30 9.32 -19.93 33.12
N GLN A 31 10.63 -19.98 32.93
CA GLN A 31 11.47 -18.78 32.74
C GLN A 31 11.32 -18.20 31.33
N ILE A 32 11.16 -19.06 30.31
CA ILE A 32 10.83 -18.62 28.94
C ILE A 32 9.43 -17.99 28.90
N SER A 33 8.45 -18.59 29.58
CA SER A 33 7.10 -18.04 29.72
C SER A 33 7.13 -16.67 30.41
N TYR A 34 7.89 -16.49 31.49
CA TYR A 34 7.97 -15.17 32.13
C TYR A 34 8.65 -14.12 31.24
N ARG A 35 9.70 -14.50 30.49
CA ARG A 35 10.39 -13.58 29.58
C ARG A 35 9.50 -13.16 28.41
N THR A 36 8.74 -14.08 27.82
CA THR A 36 7.78 -13.75 26.76
C THR A 36 6.58 -12.97 27.28
N LEU A 37 6.06 -13.31 28.47
CA LEU A 37 4.98 -12.58 29.13
C LEU A 37 5.39 -11.14 29.45
N PHE A 38 6.61 -10.94 29.95
CA PHE A 38 7.16 -9.63 30.21
C PHE A 38 7.25 -8.79 28.93
N HIS A 39 7.80 -9.35 27.86
CA HIS A 39 7.86 -8.66 26.57
C HIS A 39 6.47 -8.41 25.97
N SER A 40 5.51 -9.33 26.12
CA SER A 40 4.14 -9.10 25.65
C SER A 40 3.45 -7.98 26.43
N ILE A 41 3.65 -7.92 27.75
CA ILE A 41 3.10 -6.85 28.60
C ILE A 41 3.74 -5.50 28.21
N LEU A 42 5.05 -5.46 27.98
CA LEU A 42 5.73 -4.24 27.51
C LEU A 42 5.23 -3.78 26.15
N ILE A 43 5.07 -4.69 25.19
CA ILE A 43 4.52 -4.39 23.86
C ILE A 43 3.09 -3.88 24.00
N LEU A 44 2.25 -4.53 24.79
CA LEU A 44 0.87 -4.11 25.01
C LEU A 44 0.80 -2.75 25.70
N ALA A 45 1.64 -2.50 26.70
CA ALA A 45 1.73 -1.21 27.39
C ALA A 45 2.18 -0.07 26.46
N PHE A 46 2.99 -0.38 25.44
CA PHE A 46 3.35 0.59 24.42
C PHE A 46 2.24 0.78 23.39
N LEU A 47 1.63 -0.30 22.90
CA LEU A 47 0.61 -0.27 21.85
C LEU A 47 -0.73 0.33 22.31
N LEU A 48 -1.15 0.07 23.54
CA LEU A 48 -2.42 0.55 24.10
C LEU A 48 -2.55 2.09 24.00
N PRO A 49 -1.56 2.89 24.42
CA PRO A 49 -1.54 4.34 24.19
C PRO A 49 -1.73 4.74 22.73
N PHE A 50 -1.06 4.09 21.77
CA PHE A 50 -1.21 4.43 20.35
C PHE A 50 -2.62 4.14 19.84
N VAL A 51 -3.18 2.98 20.19
CA VAL A 51 -4.55 2.63 19.82
C VAL A 51 -5.54 3.61 20.45
N PHE A 52 -5.33 4.00 21.71
CA PHE A 52 -6.17 4.98 22.41
C PHE A 52 -6.11 6.36 21.74
N ILE A 53 -4.91 6.87 21.44
CA ILE A 53 -4.73 8.16 20.77
C ILE A 53 -5.31 8.11 19.35
N LEU A 54 -5.09 7.03 18.59
CA LEU A 54 -5.65 6.87 17.26
C LEU A 54 -7.18 6.87 17.29
N THR A 55 -7.76 6.13 18.23
CA THR A 55 -9.22 6.08 18.42
C THR A 55 -9.76 7.44 18.85
N ALA A 56 -9.09 8.12 19.78
CA ALA A 56 -9.48 9.46 20.24
C ALA A 56 -9.40 10.51 19.11
N VAL A 57 -8.37 10.47 18.26
CA VAL A 57 -8.27 11.33 17.08
C VAL A 57 -9.42 11.06 16.12
N VAL A 58 -9.70 9.79 15.81
CA VAL A 58 -10.82 9.43 14.91
C VAL A 58 -12.18 9.85 15.47
N THR A 59 -12.40 9.76 16.79
CA THR A 59 -13.68 10.11 17.40
C THR A 59 -13.83 11.61 17.65
N LEU A 60 -12.76 12.33 18.00
CA LEU A 60 -12.78 13.78 18.20
C LEU A 60 -12.78 14.57 16.89
N GLU A 61 -12.19 14.04 15.81
CA GLU A 61 -12.24 14.66 14.47
C GLU A 61 -13.52 14.34 13.69
N GLY A 62 -14.42 13.50 14.24
CA GLY A 62 -15.65 12.99 13.64
C GLY A 62 -16.77 14.01 13.35
N VAL A 63 -16.51 15.31 13.38
CA VAL A 63 -17.49 16.37 13.04
C VAL A 63 -17.14 17.14 11.77
N ASN A 64 -15.93 16.96 11.21
CA ASN A 64 -15.48 17.72 10.06
C ASN A 64 -15.24 16.82 8.83
N LYS A 65 -16.34 16.33 8.24
CA LYS A 65 -16.55 16.00 6.80
C LYS A 65 -15.39 15.48 5.92
N CYS A 66 -14.36 14.86 6.47
CA CYS A 66 -13.39 14.05 5.78
C CYS A 66 -13.02 12.88 6.68
N SER A 67 -13.46 11.68 6.30
CA SER A 67 -13.16 10.42 6.97
C SER A 67 -11.64 10.26 7.13
N SER A 68 -11.15 10.42 8.37
CA SER A 68 -9.73 10.50 8.73
C SER A 68 -8.90 9.34 8.16
N PHE A 69 -9.48 8.15 7.97
CA PHE A 69 -8.79 6.99 7.36
C PHE A 69 -8.47 7.16 5.86
N ASP A 70 -9.34 7.81 5.09
CA ASP A 70 -9.17 7.98 3.64
C ASP A 70 -8.18 9.15 3.34
N CYS A 71 -8.13 10.14 4.23
CA CYS A 71 -7.12 11.20 4.18
C CYS A 71 -5.76 10.78 4.76
N LEU A 72 -5.72 9.95 5.81
CA LEU A 72 -4.47 9.34 6.30
C LEU A 72 -3.90 8.36 5.27
N GLY A 73 -4.76 7.62 4.55
CA GLY A 73 -4.36 6.80 3.41
C GLY A 73 -3.73 7.61 2.27
N ARG A 74 -4.15 8.85 2.03
CA ARG A 74 -3.47 9.78 1.08
C ARG A 74 -2.21 10.45 1.64
N ARG A 75 -2.08 10.59 2.95
CA ARG A 75 -0.94 11.28 3.60
C ARG A 75 0.21 10.32 3.98
N LEU A 76 -0.13 9.08 4.34
CA LEU A 76 0.81 7.98 4.65
C LEU A 76 0.88 6.92 3.54
N GLY A 77 -0.08 6.87 2.62
CA GLY A 77 0.07 6.15 1.36
C GLY A 77 0.90 6.93 0.35
N PRO A 78 1.22 6.33 -0.80
CA PRO A 78 2.50 5.75 -1.22
C PRO A 78 3.80 6.51 -0.90
N ARG A 79 3.78 7.63 -0.17
CA ARG A 79 4.95 8.45 0.18
C ARG A 79 5.98 7.73 1.04
N LEU A 80 5.59 6.76 1.86
CA LEU A 80 6.52 5.94 2.66
C LEU A 80 7.25 4.87 1.82
N LEU A 81 6.72 4.54 0.63
CA LEU A 81 7.40 3.74 -0.40
C LEU A 81 7.71 4.60 -1.63
N GLY A 82 7.80 5.93 -1.42
CA GLY A 82 7.72 6.97 -2.42
C GLY A 82 8.97 7.07 -3.28
N ARG A 83 8.97 6.36 -4.41
CA ARG A 83 9.43 7.00 -5.64
C ARG A 83 8.46 8.15 -5.87
N GLY A 84 8.91 9.38 -5.67
CA GLY A 84 8.12 10.56 -5.95
C GLY A 84 7.62 10.48 -7.39
N ASP A 85 6.31 10.42 -7.56
CA ASP A 85 5.69 10.40 -8.88
C ASP A 85 5.78 11.81 -9.48
N ASP A 86 7.00 12.18 -9.89
CA ASP A 86 7.23 13.29 -10.81
C ASP A 86 6.34 13.15 -12.04
N THR A 87 5.82 11.96 -12.34
CA THR A 87 4.87 11.67 -13.41
C THR A 87 3.69 12.66 -13.42
N GLY A 88 3.08 12.96 -12.27
CA GLY A 88 1.96 13.91 -12.22
C GLY A 88 2.37 15.35 -12.55
N GLN A 89 3.49 15.80 -11.98
CA GLN A 89 4.02 17.14 -12.24
C GLN A 89 4.62 17.28 -13.65
N ARG A 90 5.21 16.22 -14.19
CA ARG A 90 5.71 16.12 -15.57
C ARG A 90 4.55 16.20 -16.55
N LEU A 91 3.45 15.48 -16.31
CA LEU A 91 2.25 15.56 -17.15
C LEU A 91 1.69 16.99 -17.20
N VAL A 92 1.60 17.69 -16.06
CA VAL A 92 1.13 19.09 -16.03
C VAL A 92 2.10 20.00 -16.78
N ARG A 93 3.41 19.81 -16.60
CA ARG A 93 4.45 20.59 -17.30
C ARG A 93 4.43 20.36 -18.81
N ASP A 94 4.27 19.11 -19.24
CA ASP A 94 4.20 18.72 -20.64
C ASP A 94 2.92 19.25 -21.29
N PHE A 95 1.79 19.19 -20.57
CA PHE A 95 0.54 19.77 -21.02
C PHE A 95 0.64 21.30 -21.17
N TYR A 96 1.24 21.98 -20.19
CA TYR A 96 1.50 23.43 -20.28
C TYR A 96 2.37 23.79 -21.49
N LYS A 97 3.41 22.99 -21.77
CA LYS A 97 4.28 23.21 -22.93
C LYS A 97 3.49 23.12 -24.25
N ILE A 98 2.59 22.16 -24.37
CA ILE A 98 1.73 21.99 -25.56
C ILE A 98 0.75 23.16 -25.70
N LEU A 99 0.12 23.59 -24.60
CA LEU A 99 -0.76 24.76 -24.62
C LEU A 99 -0.02 26.03 -25.05
N ASN A 100 1.19 26.25 -24.55
CA ASN A 100 1.99 27.41 -24.93
C ASN A 100 2.42 27.37 -26.40
N GLN A 101 2.76 26.18 -26.92
CA GLN A 101 3.05 26.00 -28.34
C GLN A 101 1.82 26.34 -29.20
N VAL A 102 0.66 25.79 -28.85
CA VAL A 102 -0.60 26.05 -29.60
C VAL A 102 -1.06 27.50 -29.46
N ASN A 103 -0.73 28.19 -28.37
CA ASN A 103 -1.01 29.62 -28.23
C ASN A 103 -0.34 30.45 -29.34
N THR A 104 0.86 30.06 -29.77
CA THR A 104 1.61 30.72 -30.85
C THR A 104 1.22 30.27 -32.26
N GLU A 105 0.61 29.10 -32.42
CA GLU A 105 0.18 28.57 -33.72
C GLU A 105 -1.22 29.09 -34.10
N GLU A 106 -1.47 29.40 -35.37
CA GLU A 106 -2.82 29.77 -35.84
C GLU A 106 -3.75 28.55 -35.85
N ILE A 107 -5.04 28.78 -35.57
CA ILE A 107 -6.04 27.71 -35.57
C ILE A 107 -6.34 27.35 -37.04
N PRO A 108 -6.20 26.08 -37.45
CA PRO A 108 -6.49 25.69 -38.83
C PRO A 108 -7.98 25.91 -39.13
N ALA A 109 -8.29 26.57 -40.26
CA ALA A 109 -9.64 26.97 -40.66
C ALA A 109 -10.64 25.80 -40.86
N GLY A 110 -10.17 24.55 -40.87
CA GLY A 110 -10.98 23.33 -40.97
C GLY A 110 -11.21 22.59 -39.65
N LEU A 111 -10.78 23.14 -38.52
CA LEU A 111 -10.96 22.49 -37.21
C LEU A 111 -12.47 22.42 -36.88
N LYS A 112 -12.99 21.22 -36.62
CA LYS A 112 -14.37 21.06 -36.15
C LYS A 112 -14.41 21.36 -34.66
N LEU A 113 -14.97 22.51 -34.30
CA LEU A 113 -15.17 22.89 -32.91
C LEU A 113 -16.53 22.39 -32.41
N PRO A 114 -16.59 21.81 -31.19
CA PRO A 114 -17.86 21.45 -30.58
C PRO A 114 -18.61 22.73 -30.17
N GLY A 115 -19.93 22.72 -30.31
CA GLY A 115 -20.76 23.88 -30.01
C GLY A 115 -20.98 24.12 -28.51
N SER A 116 -20.55 23.18 -27.65
CA SER A 116 -20.67 23.29 -26.20
C SER A 116 -19.65 22.41 -25.47
N PHE A 117 -19.37 22.76 -24.22
CA PHE A 117 -18.49 21.98 -23.36
C PHE A 117 -19.01 20.54 -23.13
N SER A 118 -20.33 20.35 -23.03
CA SER A 118 -20.92 19.01 -22.89
C SER A 118 -20.70 18.16 -24.14
N GLN A 119 -20.80 18.77 -25.32
CA GLN A 119 -20.50 18.11 -26.59
C GLN A 119 -19.03 17.69 -26.63
N LEU A 120 -18.09 18.57 -26.28
CA LEU A 120 -16.66 18.23 -26.18
C LEU A 120 -16.42 17.01 -25.28
N VAL A 121 -16.98 17.00 -24.07
CA VAL A 121 -16.81 15.90 -23.12
C VAL A 121 -17.41 14.60 -23.67
N SER A 122 -18.56 14.68 -24.35
CA SER A 122 -19.19 13.52 -24.98
C SER A 122 -18.37 12.96 -26.16
N GLU A 123 -17.75 13.84 -26.93
CA GLU A 123 -16.87 13.48 -28.04
C GLU A 123 -15.57 12.86 -27.51
N MET A 124 -14.95 13.43 -26.47
CA MET A 124 -13.75 12.88 -25.82
C MET A 124 -13.93 11.46 -25.28
N LYS A 125 -15.15 11.08 -24.92
CA LYS A 125 -15.46 9.72 -24.45
C LYS A 125 -15.31 8.69 -25.58
N ASN A 126 -15.60 9.08 -26.81
CA ASN A 126 -15.67 8.19 -27.97
C ASN A 126 -14.48 8.38 -28.93
N ILE A 127 -13.89 9.57 -28.95
CA ILE A 127 -12.79 9.99 -29.83
C ILE A 127 -11.54 10.18 -28.98
N LYS A 128 -10.43 9.55 -29.40
CA LYS A 128 -9.11 9.80 -28.80
C LYS A 128 -8.50 11.04 -29.44
N TYR A 129 -8.61 12.19 -28.78
CA TYR A 129 -7.87 13.38 -29.18
C TYR A 129 -6.40 13.27 -28.77
N SER A 130 -5.50 13.70 -29.66
CA SER A 130 -4.14 14.01 -29.26
C SER A 130 -4.12 15.26 -28.37
N ALA A 131 -3.10 15.40 -27.52
CA ALA A 131 -2.96 16.58 -26.66
C ALA A 131 -2.88 17.89 -27.46
N LYS A 132 -2.32 17.86 -28.68
CA LYS A 132 -2.24 19.02 -29.58
C LYS A 132 -3.62 19.38 -30.17
N GLU A 133 -4.39 18.40 -30.62
CA GLU A 133 -5.76 18.63 -31.11
C GLU A 133 -6.68 19.16 -30.01
N PHE A 134 -6.59 18.58 -28.82
CA PHE A 134 -7.36 19.06 -27.66
C PHE A 134 -6.99 20.51 -27.32
N ALA A 135 -5.70 20.84 -27.32
CA ALA A 135 -5.23 22.21 -27.11
C ALA A 135 -5.73 23.18 -28.19
N LEU A 136 -5.81 22.76 -29.45
CA LEU A 136 -6.35 23.57 -30.55
C LEU A 136 -7.87 23.79 -30.41
N ILE A 137 -8.61 22.76 -30.03
CA ILE A 137 -10.05 22.85 -29.76
C ILE A 137 -10.30 23.79 -28.59
N LEU A 138 -9.53 23.65 -27.50
CA LEU A 138 -9.61 24.52 -26.33
C LEU A 138 -9.29 25.99 -26.66
N LYS A 139 -8.37 26.25 -27.60
CA LYS A 139 -8.02 27.62 -28.02
C LYS A 139 -9.14 28.28 -28.83
N GLY A 140 -9.88 27.51 -29.63
CA GLY A 140 -10.90 28.06 -30.53
C GLY A 140 -12.32 28.13 -29.95
N MET A 141 -12.60 27.41 -28.86
CA MET A 141 -13.84 27.57 -28.08
C MET A 141 -13.75 28.79 -27.17
#